data_AF-A0A3E0IQX9-F1
#
_entry.id   AF-A0A3E0IQX9-F1
#
_cell.length_a   1.000
_cell.length_b   1.000
_cell.length_c   1.000
_cell.angle_alpha   90.00
_cell.angle_beta   90.00
_cell.angle_gamma   90.00
#
_symmetry.space_group_name_H-M   'P 1'
#
loop_
_entity.id
_entity.type
_entity.pdbx_description
1 polymer ?
#
loop_
_entity_poly.entity_id
_entity_poly.type
_entity_poly.pdbx_seq_one_letter_code
_entity_poly.pdbx_strand_id
1 'polypeptide(L)'
;MYSLCIDTSNQPISVSLMKEGYVLNTHTSSIKRNHSVQLMPLIESLLKEADILPNALTDIIVAKGPGSYTGLRIGVTTAKTLAYTLNLNLYGVSSLKALAATTDETDCWIVPIIDARRHYVYAGIYQWQNGELIAIMEDQYVALETLLEKLNQASKVVLVGRDVLQFDDLSHFDKKLNLPQAEKMDALKGEPVTIHSFVPEYLKLSEAEQNWLNQQQSNSN
;
A
#
# COMPACT_ATOMS: atom_id res chain seq x y z
N MET A 1 20.49 6.93 10.55
CA MET A 1 19.94 6.68 9.18
C MET A 1 18.57 7.35 9.07
N TYR A 2 18.26 8.05 7.97
CA TYR A 2 16.96 8.73 7.79
C TYR A 2 16.21 8.16 6.59
N SER A 3 14.94 7.80 6.78
CA SER A 3 14.14 7.19 5.71
C SER A 3 12.83 7.94 5.49
N LEU A 4 12.40 8.07 4.25
CA LEU A 4 11.11 8.67 3.89
C LEU A 4 10.17 7.58 3.38
N CYS A 5 9.05 7.38 4.07
CA CYS A 5 8.01 6.41 3.71
C CYS A 5 6.87 7.13 2.98
N ILE A 6 6.42 6.62 1.84
CA ILE A 6 5.37 7.23 0.99
C ILE A 6 4.30 6.20 0.65
N ASP A 7 3.08 6.43 1.09
CA ASP A 7 1.91 5.66 0.67
C ASP A 7 0.83 6.58 0.07
N THR A 8 0.62 6.40 -1.23
CA THR A 8 -0.46 7.02 -2.01
C THR A 8 -1.32 5.96 -2.70
N SER A 9 -1.26 4.72 -2.23
CA SER A 9 -1.90 3.56 -2.84
C SER A 9 -3.42 3.57 -2.74
N ASN A 10 -3.99 4.30 -1.78
CA ASN A 10 -5.45 4.42 -1.63
C ASN A 10 -5.87 5.92 -1.57
N GLN A 11 -7.14 6.20 -1.30
CA GLN A 11 -7.65 7.57 -1.15
C GLN A 11 -6.88 8.35 -0.08
N PRO A 12 -6.56 7.79 1.10
CA PRO A 12 -5.71 8.47 2.05
C PRO A 12 -4.26 8.52 1.56
N ILE A 13 -3.61 9.66 1.77
CA ILE A 13 -2.15 9.80 1.64
C ILE A 13 -1.53 9.63 3.02
N SER A 14 -0.42 8.90 3.11
CA SER A 14 0.41 8.82 4.31
C SER A 14 1.88 9.00 3.94
N VAL A 15 2.58 9.88 4.65
CA VAL A 15 4.02 10.08 4.51
C VAL A 15 4.64 10.18 5.89
N SER A 16 5.74 9.46 6.10
CA SER A 16 6.44 9.42 7.38
C SER A 16 7.94 9.62 7.19
N LEU A 17 8.55 10.42 8.06
CA LEU A 17 9.98 10.59 8.17
C LEU A 17 10.48 9.78 9.37
N MET A 18 11.44 8.90 9.10
CA MET A 18 12.00 7.96 10.08
C MET A 18 13.45 8.32 10.38
N LYS A 19 13.89 8.04 11.61
CA LYS A 19 15.29 8.03 12.03
C LYS A 19 15.59 6.73 12.76
N GLU A 20 16.42 5.88 12.17
CA GLU A 20 16.91 4.66 12.82
C GLU A 20 15.79 3.74 13.34
N GLY A 21 14.73 3.58 12.54
CA GLY A 21 13.54 2.79 12.89
C GLY A 21 12.51 3.51 13.76
N TYR A 22 12.80 4.73 14.22
CA TYR A 22 11.88 5.56 14.99
C TYR A 22 11.17 6.58 14.10
N VAL A 23 9.90 6.82 14.36
CA VAL A 23 9.12 7.87 13.68
C VAL A 23 9.55 9.24 14.21
N LEU A 24 9.98 10.12 13.32
CA LEU A 24 10.20 11.54 13.64
C LEU A 24 8.96 12.37 13.42
N ASN A 25 8.30 12.16 12.28
CA ASN A 25 7.10 12.88 11.91
C ASN A 25 6.27 12.04 10.93
N THR A 26 4.95 12.13 11.03
CA THR A 26 4.01 11.41 10.17
C THR A 26 2.86 12.32 9.84
N HIS A 27 2.46 12.30 8.57
CA HIS A 27 1.23 12.92 8.13
C HIS A 27 0.38 11.91 7.37
N THR A 28 -0.83 11.68 7.88
CA THR A 28 -1.85 10.89 7.20
C THR A 28 -3.12 11.71 7.01
N SER A 29 -3.64 11.75 5.79
CA SER A 29 -4.84 12.52 5.46
C SER A 29 -5.77 11.74 4.55
N SER A 30 -7.05 11.65 4.93
CA SER A 30 -8.11 11.08 4.10
C SER A 30 -8.89 12.13 3.31
N ILE A 31 -8.44 13.40 3.32
CA ILE A 31 -9.13 14.49 2.64
C ILE A 31 -9.01 14.28 1.13
N LYS A 32 -10.16 14.25 0.42
CA LYS A 32 -10.16 14.16 -1.05
C LYS A 32 -9.55 15.42 -1.66
N ARG A 33 -8.28 15.32 -2.02
CA ARG A 33 -7.50 16.33 -2.76
C ARG A 33 -6.60 15.60 -3.75
N ASN A 34 -6.09 16.33 -4.75
CA ASN A 34 -5.22 15.73 -5.75
C ASN A 34 -3.87 15.38 -5.12
N HIS A 35 -3.56 14.08 -5.02
CA HIS A 35 -2.29 13.56 -4.51
C HIS A 35 -1.07 14.24 -5.14
N SER A 36 -1.12 14.53 -6.45
CA SER A 36 -0.04 15.17 -7.19
C SER A 36 0.30 16.58 -6.72
N VAL A 37 -0.67 17.28 -6.14
CA VAL A 37 -0.49 18.64 -5.60
C VAL A 37 -0.03 18.59 -4.14
N GLN A 38 -0.37 17.53 -3.40
CA GLN A 38 -0.13 17.46 -1.96
C GLN A 38 1.18 16.79 -1.58
N LEU A 39 1.62 15.77 -2.32
CA LEU A 39 2.71 14.91 -1.88
C LEU A 39 4.04 15.65 -1.68
N MET A 40 4.48 16.43 -2.66
CA MET A 40 5.77 17.16 -2.54
C MET A 40 5.75 18.25 -1.46
N PRO A 41 4.73 19.12 -1.36
CA PRO A 41 4.62 20.06 -0.24
C PRO A 41 4.59 19.37 1.13
N LEU A 42 3.99 18.19 1.22
CA LEU A 42 3.96 17.42 2.46
C LEU A 42 5.35 16.93 2.86
N ILE A 43 6.10 16.35 1.91
CA ILE A 43 7.47 15.91 2.13
C ILE A 43 8.35 17.09 2.57
N GLU A 44 8.20 18.24 1.91
CA GLU A 44 8.93 19.46 2.26
C GLU A 44 8.59 19.93 3.69
N SER A 45 7.30 19.93 4.06
CA SER A 45 6.86 20.28 5.42
C SER A 45 7.47 19.35 6.48
N LEU A 46 7.40 18.02 6.26
CA LEU A 46 7.93 17.03 7.19
C LEU A 46 9.44 17.21 7.42
N LEU A 47 10.20 17.40 6.35
CA LEU A 47 11.65 17.64 6.42
C LEU A 47 11.96 18.94 7.14
N LYS A 48 11.25 20.02 6.82
CA LYS A 48 11.43 21.34 7.44
C LYS A 48 11.10 21.34 8.93
N GLU A 49 9.99 20.71 9.32
CA GLU A 49 9.57 20.58 10.72
C GLU A 49 10.57 19.77 11.56
N ALA A 50 11.24 18.80 10.94
CA ALA A 50 12.27 17.99 11.60
C ALA A 50 13.68 18.59 11.52
N ASP A 51 13.85 19.76 10.89
CA ASP A 51 15.16 20.39 10.60
C ASP A 51 16.13 19.44 9.86
N ILE A 52 15.59 18.65 8.93
CA ILE A 52 16.35 17.68 8.13
C ILE A 52 16.47 18.17 6.70
N LEU A 53 17.70 18.22 6.20
CA LEU A 53 17.96 18.51 4.80
C LEU A 53 17.66 17.26 3.93
N PRO A 54 17.14 17.42 2.70
CA PRO A 54 16.85 16.27 1.81
C PRO A 54 18.04 15.33 1.58
N ASN A 55 19.27 15.86 1.56
CA ASN A 55 20.50 15.09 1.37
C ASN A 55 20.93 14.26 2.60
N ALA A 56 20.26 14.42 3.75
CA ALA A 56 20.48 13.58 4.92
C ALA A 56 19.66 12.29 4.87
N LEU A 57 18.65 12.22 4.00
CA LEU A 57 17.95 10.97 3.71
C LEU A 57 18.93 9.93 3.16
N THR A 58 18.69 8.68 3.49
CA THR A 58 19.44 7.52 2.98
C THR A 58 18.55 6.58 2.19
N ASP A 59 17.26 6.53 2.52
CA ASP A 59 16.32 5.57 1.96
C ASP A 59 14.97 6.20 1.66
N ILE A 60 14.37 5.77 0.55
CA ILE A 60 12.97 6.01 0.22
C ILE A 60 12.25 4.67 0.22
N ILE A 61 11.14 4.57 0.95
CA ILE A 61 10.29 3.39 1.02
C ILE A 61 8.92 3.78 0.48
N VAL A 62 8.41 3.05 -0.51
CA VAL A 62 7.15 3.42 -1.18
C VAL A 62 6.21 2.23 -1.29
N ALA A 63 4.92 2.48 -1.05
CA ALA A 63 3.87 1.52 -1.33
C ALA A 63 3.81 1.27 -2.85
N LYS A 64 4.16 0.06 -3.29
CA LYS A 64 4.29 -0.28 -4.72
C LYS A 64 2.98 -0.72 -5.35
N GLY A 65 1.97 -1.05 -4.57
CA GLY A 65 0.74 -1.67 -5.04
C GLY A 65 0.38 -2.92 -4.23
N PRO A 66 -0.82 -3.47 -4.45
CA PRO A 66 -1.87 -2.96 -5.34
C PRO A 66 -2.58 -1.71 -4.78
N GLY A 67 -3.47 -1.09 -5.58
CA GLY A 67 -4.21 0.12 -5.19
C GLY A 67 -4.64 1.01 -6.36
N SER A 68 -4.94 2.27 -6.06
CA SER A 68 -5.30 3.33 -6.99
C SER A 68 -4.23 3.53 -8.06
N TYR A 69 -4.57 3.30 -9.32
CA TYR A 69 -3.66 3.46 -10.46
C TYR A 69 -2.98 4.83 -10.49
N THR A 70 -3.76 5.91 -10.34
CA THR A 70 -3.22 7.28 -10.31
C THR A 70 -2.35 7.51 -9.08
N GLY A 71 -2.80 7.03 -7.91
CA GLY A 71 -2.09 7.19 -6.64
C GLY A 71 -0.73 6.50 -6.65
N LEU A 72 -0.67 5.24 -7.08
CA LEU A 72 0.55 4.46 -7.20
C LEU A 72 1.57 5.11 -8.14
N ARG A 73 1.13 5.60 -9.31
CA ARG A 73 2.02 6.30 -10.24
C ARG A 73 2.62 7.57 -9.61
N ILE A 74 1.81 8.35 -8.90
CA ILE A 74 2.29 9.56 -8.22
C ILE A 74 3.35 9.20 -7.17
N GLY A 75 3.03 8.27 -6.26
CA GLY A 75 3.93 7.87 -5.18
C GLY A 75 5.24 7.27 -5.70
N VAL A 76 5.15 6.29 -6.59
CA VAL A 76 6.34 5.62 -7.15
C VAL A 76 7.18 6.56 -8.02
N THR A 77 6.58 7.42 -8.84
CA THR A 77 7.34 8.39 -9.63
C THR A 77 8.05 9.42 -8.75
N THR A 78 7.39 9.93 -7.71
CA THR A 78 8.02 10.84 -6.73
C THR A 78 9.16 10.13 -6.01
N ALA A 79 8.92 8.92 -5.50
CA ALA A 79 9.93 8.14 -4.79
C ALA A 79 11.16 7.84 -5.65
N LYS A 80 10.95 7.40 -6.91
CA LYS A 80 12.03 7.16 -7.88
C LYS A 80 12.82 8.43 -8.17
N THR A 81 12.13 9.55 -8.38
CA THR A 81 12.79 10.83 -8.70
C THR A 81 13.66 11.27 -7.54
N LEU A 82 13.14 11.23 -6.31
CA LEU A 82 13.91 11.59 -5.11
C LEU A 82 15.11 10.65 -4.91
N ALA A 83 14.89 9.33 -5.00
CA ALA A 83 15.95 8.35 -4.84
C ALA A 83 17.05 8.52 -5.89
N TYR A 84 16.69 8.75 -7.15
CA TYR A 84 17.65 8.98 -8.23
C TYR A 84 18.42 10.30 -8.04
N THR A 85 17.72 11.41 -7.80
CA THR A 85 18.35 12.74 -7.69
C THR A 85 19.25 12.86 -6.47
N LEU A 86 18.90 12.21 -5.37
CA LEU A 86 19.63 12.27 -4.10
C LEU A 86 20.56 11.07 -3.88
N ASN A 87 20.64 10.14 -4.84
CA ASN A 87 21.44 8.91 -4.77
C ASN A 87 21.13 8.05 -3.52
N LEU A 88 19.84 7.78 -3.30
CA LEU A 88 19.31 7.03 -2.16
C LEU A 88 18.92 5.61 -2.55
N ASN A 89 18.84 4.72 -1.57
CA ASN A 89 18.20 3.43 -1.77
C ASN A 89 16.69 3.60 -1.95
N LEU A 90 16.09 2.77 -2.80
CA LEU A 90 14.65 2.70 -2.99
C LEU A 90 14.15 1.32 -2.58
N TYR A 91 13.04 1.27 -1.84
CA TYR A 91 12.38 0.05 -1.40
C TYR A 91 10.91 0.08 -1.80
N GLY A 92 10.41 -1.03 -2.33
CA GLY A 92 8.99 -1.21 -2.64
C GLY A 92 8.33 -2.14 -1.64
N VAL A 93 7.23 -1.71 -1.04
CA VAL A 93 6.45 -2.51 -0.07
C VAL A 93 5.02 -2.70 -0.58
N SER A 94 4.46 -3.89 -0.40
CA SER A 94 3.05 -4.14 -0.71
C SER A 94 2.16 -3.18 0.09
N SER A 95 1.25 -2.50 -0.59
CA SER A 95 0.28 -1.61 0.05
C SER A 95 -0.63 -2.37 1.02
N LEU A 96 -1.00 -3.60 0.67
CA LEU A 96 -1.86 -4.45 1.48
C LEU A 96 -1.12 -4.98 2.69
N LYS A 97 0.12 -5.44 2.55
CA LYS A 97 0.98 -5.85 3.68
C LYS A 97 1.21 -4.68 4.64
N ALA A 98 1.47 -3.48 4.11
CA ALA A 98 1.61 -2.26 4.89
C ALA A 98 0.32 -1.93 5.67
N LEU A 99 -0.85 -2.04 5.03
CA LEU A 99 -2.14 -1.82 5.67
C LEU A 99 -2.44 -2.87 6.74
N ALA A 100 -2.12 -4.15 6.48
CA ALA A 100 -2.25 -5.22 7.46
C ALA A 100 -1.36 -4.99 8.70
N ALA A 101 -0.16 -4.43 8.54
CA ALA A 101 0.74 -4.11 9.65
C ALA A 101 0.29 -2.94 10.55
N THR A 102 -0.83 -2.27 10.21
CA THR A 102 -1.41 -1.22 11.06
C THR A 102 -2.14 -1.77 12.29
N THR A 103 -2.32 -3.08 12.37
CA THR A 103 -2.95 -3.75 13.51
C THR A 103 -2.00 -4.78 14.12
N ASP A 104 -2.04 -4.89 15.44
CA ASP A 104 -1.22 -5.83 16.23
C ASP A 104 -2.02 -7.09 16.63
N GLU A 105 -3.13 -7.36 15.93
CA GLU A 105 -3.97 -8.55 16.17
C GLU A 105 -3.20 -9.82 15.83
N THR A 106 -3.05 -10.72 16.80
CA THR A 106 -2.40 -12.02 16.61
C THR A 106 -3.44 -13.14 16.56
N ASP A 107 -3.00 -14.34 16.17
CA ASP A 107 -3.81 -15.57 16.18
C ASP A 107 -5.10 -15.46 15.34
N CYS A 108 -5.08 -14.61 14.31
CA CYS A 108 -6.16 -14.44 13.35
C CYS A 108 -5.61 -14.17 11.95
N TRP A 109 -6.49 -14.28 10.96
CA TRP A 109 -6.24 -13.75 9.63
C TRP A 109 -6.51 -12.25 9.59
N ILE A 110 -5.51 -11.48 9.16
CA ILE A 110 -5.59 -10.04 8.93
C ILE A 110 -5.79 -9.83 7.43
N VAL A 111 -6.90 -9.21 7.06
CA VAL A 111 -7.32 -9.10 5.67
C VAL A 111 -7.50 -7.63 5.30
N PRO A 112 -6.47 -6.98 4.75
CA PRO A 112 -6.58 -5.64 4.22
C PRO A 112 -7.53 -5.64 3.02
N ILE A 113 -8.46 -4.68 2.97
CA ILE A 113 -9.41 -4.52 1.87
C ILE A 113 -9.22 -3.13 1.25
N ILE A 114 -9.01 -3.11 -0.07
CA ILE A 114 -9.10 -1.92 -0.91
C ILE A 114 -10.13 -2.19 -2.01
N ASP A 115 -11.11 -1.29 -2.17
CA ASP A 115 -12.14 -1.44 -3.22
C ASP A 115 -11.52 -1.34 -4.62
N ALA A 116 -11.72 -2.38 -5.44
CA ALA A 116 -11.27 -2.45 -6.83
C ALA A 116 -12.43 -2.27 -7.85
N ARG A 117 -13.60 -1.84 -7.34
CA ARG A 117 -14.88 -1.59 -8.02
C ARG A 117 -15.56 -2.86 -8.52
N ARG A 118 -16.88 -2.77 -8.75
CA ARG A 118 -17.72 -3.83 -9.35
C ARG A 118 -17.68 -5.15 -8.55
N HIS A 119 -17.70 -5.07 -7.22
CA HIS A 119 -17.60 -6.24 -6.32
C HIS A 119 -16.29 -7.03 -6.45
N TYR A 120 -15.22 -6.37 -6.88
CA TYR A 120 -13.85 -6.86 -6.75
C TYR A 120 -13.10 -6.05 -5.71
N VAL A 121 -12.15 -6.69 -5.05
CA VAL A 121 -11.28 -6.07 -4.06
C VAL A 121 -9.83 -6.41 -4.37
N TYR A 122 -8.93 -5.51 -3.98
CA TYR A 122 -7.56 -5.92 -3.71
C TYR A 122 -7.49 -6.41 -2.27
N ALA A 123 -7.06 -7.66 -2.11
CA ALA A 123 -6.94 -8.29 -0.80
C ALA A 123 -5.76 -9.27 -0.79
N GLY A 124 -5.20 -9.44 0.39
CA GLY A 124 -4.28 -10.51 0.76
C GLY A 124 -4.74 -11.06 2.10
N ILE A 125 -4.18 -12.19 2.54
CA ILE A 125 -4.43 -12.73 3.87
C ILE A 125 -3.09 -12.80 4.59
N TYR A 126 -3.00 -12.11 5.71
CA TYR A 126 -1.78 -11.99 6.49
C TYR A 126 -1.97 -12.53 7.90
N GLN A 127 -0.88 -12.90 8.56
CA GLN A 127 -0.90 -13.30 9.95
C GLN A 127 0.45 -12.99 10.60
N TRP A 128 0.42 -12.47 11.83
CA TRP A 128 1.63 -12.36 12.65
C TRP A 128 2.04 -13.76 13.14
N GLN A 129 3.24 -14.19 12.82
CA GLN A 129 3.86 -15.42 13.33
C GLN A 129 5.29 -15.11 13.78
N ASN A 130 5.60 -15.42 15.05
CA ASN A 130 6.94 -15.17 15.63
C ASN A 130 7.45 -13.73 15.45
N GLY A 131 6.56 -12.74 15.49
CA GLY A 131 6.90 -11.33 15.30
C GLY A 131 7.10 -10.89 13.84
N GLU A 132 6.85 -11.78 12.87
CA GLU A 132 6.88 -11.46 11.44
C GLU A 132 5.47 -11.52 10.84
N LEU A 133 5.15 -10.56 9.97
CA LEU A 133 3.89 -10.55 9.23
C LEU A 133 4.05 -11.38 7.96
N ILE A 134 3.50 -12.60 7.98
CA ILE A 134 3.57 -13.53 6.86
C ILE A 134 2.32 -13.44 5.97
N ALA A 135 2.49 -13.73 4.69
CA ALA A 135 1.37 -13.87 3.76
C ALA A 135 0.88 -15.33 3.77
N ILE A 136 -0.38 -15.54 4.15
CA ILE A 136 -1.12 -16.79 3.97
C ILE A 136 -1.71 -16.86 2.56
N MET A 137 -2.10 -15.69 2.03
CA MET A 137 -2.47 -15.47 0.65
C MET A 137 -1.81 -14.18 0.20
N GLU A 138 -1.00 -14.27 -0.85
CA GLU A 138 -0.38 -13.10 -1.50
C GLU A 138 -1.44 -12.10 -1.99
N ASP A 139 -1.00 -10.90 -2.32
CA ASP A 139 -1.87 -9.85 -2.85
C ASP A 139 -2.56 -10.28 -4.14
N GLN A 140 -3.87 -10.09 -4.20
CA GLN A 140 -4.69 -10.47 -5.35
C GLN A 140 -5.74 -9.42 -5.67
N TYR A 141 -6.06 -9.32 -6.95
CA TYR A 141 -7.33 -8.75 -7.42
C TYR A 141 -8.34 -9.90 -7.50
N VAL A 142 -9.34 -9.90 -6.62
CA VAL A 142 -10.24 -11.04 -6.44
C VAL A 142 -11.70 -10.59 -6.33
N ALA A 143 -12.62 -11.42 -6.81
CA ALA A 143 -14.04 -11.21 -6.59
C ALA A 143 -14.34 -11.31 -5.09
N LEU A 144 -15.19 -10.43 -4.56
CA LEU A 144 -15.53 -10.40 -3.14
C LEU A 144 -16.11 -11.75 -2.67
N GLU A 145 -16.97 -12.37 -3.48
CA GLU A 145 -17.58 -13.67 -3.20
C GLU A 145 -16.53 -14.77 -2.98
N THR A 146 -15.55 -14.87 -3.89
CA THR A 146 -14.44 -15.83 -3.77
C THR A 146 -13.59 -15.58 -2.52
N LEU A 147 -13.38 -14.31 -2.16
CA LEU A 147 -12.71 -13.98 -0.90
C LEU A 147 -13.53 -14.47 0.30
N LEU A 148 -14.84 -14.17 0.34
CA LEU A 148 -15.74 -14.56 1.43
C LEU A 148 -15.76 -16.08 1.66
N GLU A 149 -15.83 -16.89 0.60
CA GLU A 149 -15.77 -18.35 0.69
C GLU A 149 -14.53 -18.84 1.46
N LYS A 150 -13.39 -18.17 1.24
CA LYS A 150 -12.13 -18.47 1.92
C LYS A 150 -12.14 -17.97 3.36
N LEU A 151 -12.60 -16.75 3.60
CA LEU A 151 -12.64 -16.15 4.94
C LEU A 151 -13.54 -16.93 5.91
N ASN A 152 -14.64 -17.48 5.42
CA ASN A 152 -15.57 -18.28 6.21
C ASN A 152 -14.99 -19.62 6.70
N GLN A 153 -13.84 -20.04 6.18
CA GLN A 153 -13.14 -21.26 6.61
C GLN A 153 -12.18 -20.99 7.78
N ALA A 154 -11.89 -19.73 8.09
CA ALA A 154 -10.98 -19.35 9.16
C ALA A 154 -11.69 -19.27 10.52
N SER A 155 -10.95 -19.57 11.58
CA SER A 155 -11.44 -19.48 12.95
C SER A 155 -11.66 -18.04 13.44
N LYS A 156 -10.79 -17.11 13.01
CA LYS A 156 -10.86 -15.68 13.35
C LYS A 156 -10.30 -14.84 12.21
N VAL A 157 -11.04 -13.82 11.81
CA VAL A 157 -10.70 -12.89 10.72
C VAL A 157 -10.90 -11.47 11.19
N VAL A 158 -9.92 -10.60 10.93
CA VAL A 158 -9.98 -9.16 11.14
C VAL A 158 -9.76 -8.46 9.81
N LEU A 159 -10.76 -7.72 9.36
CA LEU A 159 -10.66 -6.91 8.15
C LEU A 159 -10.04 -5.55 8.47
N VAL A 160 -9.13 -5.08 7.62
CA VAL A 160 -8.40 -3.82 7.84
C VAL A 160 -8.59 -2.86 6.67
N GLY A 161 -8.79 -1.59 6.99
CA GLY A 161 -8.97 -0.51 6.02
C GLY A 161 -10.39 0.06 6.03
N ARG A 162 -10.52 1.29 5.55
CA ARG A 162 -11.82 1.98 5.50
C ARG A 162 -12.76 1.42 4.42
N ASP A 163 -12.21 0.86 3.35
CA ASP A 163 -13.02 0.37 2.23
C ASP A 163 -13.86 -0.85 2.60
N VAL A 164 -13.57 -1.50 3.74
CA VAL A 164 -14.42 -2.53 4.35
C VAL A 164 -15.85 -2.02 4.57
N LEU A 165 -16.05 -0.71 4.78
CA LEU A 165 -17.38 -0.12 4.95
C LEU A 165 -18.20 -0.02 3.65
N GLN A 166 -17.57 -0.26 2.49
CA GLN A 166 -18.26 -0.22 1.20
C GLN A 166 -18.99 -1.53 0.86
N PHE A 167 -18.82 -2.56 1.69
CA PHE A 167 -19.33 -3.90 1.43
C PHE A 167 -20.13 -4.42 2.63
N ASP A 168 -21.45 -4.50 2.47
CA ASP A 168 -22.35 -5.00 3.52
C ASP A 168 -22.11 -6.49 3.81
N ASP A 169 -21.65 -7.26 2.82
CA ASP A 169 -21.30 -8.69 2.96
C ASP A 169 -20.20 -8.92 4.01
N LEU A 170 -19.37 -7.91 4.25
CA LEU A 170 -18.27 -7.94 5.23
C LEU A 170 -18.71 -7.53 6.65
N SER A 171 -19.99 -7.24 6.88
CA SER A 171 -20.54 -6.72 8.15
C SER A 171 -20.30 -7.63 9.37
N HIS A 172 -20.24 -8.94 9.18
CA HIS A 172 -20.16 -9.93 10.25
C HIS A 172 -18.73 -10.22 10.74
N PHE A 173 -17.70 -9.71 10.05
CA PHE A 173 -16.31 -9.84 10.49
C PHE A 173 -15.90 -8.69 11.42
N ASP A 174 -14.91 -8.94 12.27
CA ASP A 174 -14.25 -7.87 13.02
C ASP A 174 -13.55 -6.89 12.07
N LYS A 175 -13.59 -5.59 12.39
CA LYS A 175 -13.09 -4.52 11.51
C LYS A 175 -12.16 -3.58 12.26
N LYS A 176 -11.03 -3.26 11.63
CA LYS A 176 -10.15 -2.14 12.01
C LYS A 176 -10.13 -1.12 10.88
N LEU A 177 -10.77 0.02 11.11
CA LEU A 177 -10.91 1.09 10.10
C LEU A 177 -9.65 1.96 9.97
N ASN A 178 -8.49 1.33 10.13
CA ASN A 178 -7.20 1.99 10.10
C ASN A 178 -6.98 2.65 8.74
N LEU A 179 -6.36 3.82 8.78
CA LEU A 179 -5.78 4.45 7.60
C LEU A 179 -4.40 3.85 7.34
N PRO A 180 -3.86 3.99 6.12
CA PRO A 180 -2.45 3.74 5.87
C PRO A 180 -1.54 4.47 6.88
N GLN A 181 -0.54 3.75 7.37
CA GLN A 181 0.50 4.24 8.27
C GLN A 181 1.85 3.98 7.60
N ALA A 182 2.36 4.97 6.86
CA ALA A 182 3.53 4.78 6.01
C ALA A 182 4.77 4.28 6.77
N GLU A 183 4.91 4.67 8.04
CA GLU A 183 5.98 4.23 8.94
C GLU A 183 6.05 2.71 9.10
N LYS A 184 4.91 2.00 8.99
CA LYS A 184 4.88 0.53 9.11
C LYS A 184 5.68 -0.14 7.99
N MET A 185 5.87 0.53 6.85
CA MET A 185 6.66 -0.01 5.75
C MET A 185 8.15 -0.12 6.06
N ASP A 186 8.68 0.64 7.02
CA ASP A 186 10.11 0.59 7.34
C ASP A 186 10.55 -0.76 7.90
N ALA A 187 9.70 -1.39 8.73
CA ALA A 187 9.93 -2.73 9.26
C ALA A 187 9.63 -3.85 8.24
N LEU A 188 8.93 -3.54 7.15
CA LEU A 188 8.51 -4.51 6.13
C LEU A 188 9.39 -4.50 4.88
N LYS A 189 10.31 -3.54 4.76
CA LYS A 189 11.15 -3.38 3.57
C LYS A 189 12.09 -4.58 3.42
N GLY A 190 12.12 -5.14 2.21
CA GLY A 190 13.10 -6.15 1.84
C GLY A 190 14.37 -5.50 1.29
N GLU A 191 14.92 -6.08 0.23
CA GLU A 191 16.10 -5.55 -0.44
C GLU A 191 15.81 -4.28 -1.26
N PRO A 192 16.82 -3.40 -1.46
CA PRO A 192 16.70 -2.26 -2.36
C PRO A 192 16.37 -2.71 -3.79
N VAL A 193 15.51 -1.94 -4.46
CA VAL A 193 15.15 -2.17 -5.86
C VAL A 193 15.99 -1.32 -6.80
N THR A 194 16.19 -1.80 -8.03
CA THR A 194 16.81 -1.00 -9.09
C THR A 194 15.89 0.14 -9.51
N ILE A 195 16.28 1.38 -9.23
CA ILE A 195 15.46 2.59 -9.42
C ILE A 195 14.91 2.69 -10.85
N HIS A 196 15.75 2.48 -11.87
CA HIS A 196 15.35 2.66 -13.27
C HIS A 196 14.23 1.70 -13.70
N SER A 197 14.34 0.42 -13.32
CA SER A 197 13.36 -0.62 -13.69
C SER A 197 12.18 -0.73 -12.73
N PHE A 198 12.22 -0.06 -11.57
CA PHE A 198 11.13 -0.11 -10.61
C PHE A 198 9.84 0.51 -11.17
N VAL A 199 8.74 -0.22 -11.08
CA VAL A 199 7.40 0.19 -11.55
C VAL A 199 6.36 -0.21 -10.50
N PRO A 200 5.20 0.46 -10.46
CA PRO A 200 4.10 0.02 -9.61
C PRO A 200 3.61 -1.37 -9.99
N GLU A 201 3.08 -2.08 -9.00
CA GLU A 201 2.46 -3.38 -9.12
C GLU A 201 0.97 -3.24 -9.42
N TYR A 202 0.59 -3.58 -10.66
CA TYR A 202 -0.79 -3.53 -11.12
C TYR A 202 -1.38 -4.95 -11.19
N LEU A 203 -2.18 -5.32 -10.19
CA LEU A 203 -2.86 -6.63 -10.17
C LEU A 203 -4.15 -6.67 -10.99
N LYS A 204 -4.72 -5.50 -11.30
CA LYS A 204 -5.82 -5.37 -12.24
C LYS A 204 -5.26 -4.89 -13.58
N LEU A 205 -5.48 -5.67 -14.63
CA LEU A 205 -5.22 -5.25 -15.99
C LEU A 205 -5.99 -3.95 -16.28
N SER A 206 -5.34 -3.01 -16.97
CA SER A 206 -6.01 -1.79 -17.40
C SER A 206 -7.16 -2.09 -18.36
N GLU A 207 -8.12 -1.17 -18.48
CA GLU A 207 -9.23 -1.33 -19.43
C GLU A 207 -8.72 -1.51 -20.88
N ALA A 208 -7.60 -0.88 -21.23
CA ALA A 208 -6.97 -1.05 -22.54
C ALA A 208 -6.39 -2.47 -22.73
N GLU A 209 -5.72 -3.03 -21.71
CA GLU A 209 -5.18 -4.40 -21.76
C GLU A 209 -6.30 -5.45 -21.76
N GLN A 210 -7.36 -5.23 -20.98
CA GLN A 210 -8.56 -6.09 -21.00
C GLN A 210 -9.25 -6.06 -22.37
N ASN A 211 -9.42 -4.87 -22.97
CA ASN A 211 -10.02 -4.74 -24.29
C ASN A 211 -9.17 -5.40 -25.39
N TRP A 212 -7.84 -5.29 -25.30
CA TRP A 212 -6.93 -5.94 -26.23
C TRP A 212 -6.98 -7.47 -26.13
N LEU A 213 -6.99 -8.04 -24.91
CA LEU A 213 -7.16 -9.48 -24.70
C LEU A 213 -8.51 -10.00 -25.23
N ASN A 214 -9.59 -9.26 -24.98
CA ASN A 214 -10.92 -9.60 -25.50
C ASN A 214 -10.97 -9.58 -27.04
N GLN A 215 -10.26 -8.63 -27.67
CA GLN A 215 -10.14 -8.58 -29.13
C GLN A 215 -9.31 -9.75 -29.69
N GLN A 216 -8.28 -10.21 -28.98
CA GLN A 216 -7.51 -11.39 -29.40
C GLN A 216 -8.29 -12.70 -29.26
N GLN A 217 -9.08 -12.86 -28.19
CA GLN A 217 -9.95 -14.02 -28.03
C GLN A 217 -11.10 -14.04 -29.05
N SER A 218 -11.62 -12.87 -29.42
CA SER A 218 -12.68 -12.74 -30.43
C SER A 218 -12.19 -13.02 -31.86
N ASN A 219 -10.90 -12.77 -32.16
CA ASN A 219 -10.29 -13.03 -33.46
C ASN A 219 -9.70 -14.45 -33.59
N SER A 220 -9.76 -15.25 -32.52
CA SER A 220 -9.29 -16.64 -32.49
C SER A 220 -10.44 -17.67 -32.53
N ASN A 221 -11.68 -17.20 -32.67
CA ASN A 221 -12.90 -17.98 -32.92
C ASN A 221 -13.48 -17.62 -34.30
#